data_AF-A0A7V7MJU9-F1
#
_entry.id   AF-A0A7V7MJU9-F1
#
_cell.length_a   1.000
_cell.length_b   1.000
_cell.length_c   1.000
_cell.angle_alpha   90.00
_cell.angle_beta   90.00
_cell.angle_gamma   90.00
#
_symmetry.space_group_name_H-M   'P 1'
#
loop_
_entity.id
_entity.type
_entity.pdbx_description
1 polymer ?
#
loop_
_entity_poly.entity_id
_entity_poly.type
_entity_poly.pdbx_seq_one_letter_code
_entity_poly.pdbx_strand_id
1 'polypeptide(L)'
;MAKQAVVPCLTQNHPPAEPLGFEELVAHFDVEDFDHQAEAWMAALDSQGVAVRCDFGRKRRSSFRSGGISLLHFYRNEVQQIPVMTREEELRFCMGLEFLWRRLQAARTHAGFDTEEVERFPGGSDLGCIDCPPGRERICDGCAPIGLPALVRARLRARNQEFHAVRNELIERNLYLVFRLLERYRNVGVPMEDMIQEANLSLFKAVENFDFRRGVRFKTYATYWVNQAFLNAIYNQSRTVRVPAYIQKAMKKISDTAATVGPGLRDTAAISKHSGVPEDLVLTAMRGNRFTLSLDRSLDEDDGSRMVDLVEDDRQENGDREELLKSSEADKLQQHLREAMEGLTHREQAVLSMRFGLDGQHPSTLAVVGERLKISLERVRQIQKAALEKLRLGGKARQLSQYA
;
A
#
# COMPACT_ATOMS: atom_id res chain seq x y z
N MET A 1 36.13 -15.67 -12.20
CA MET A 1 35.42 -15.27 -13.43
C MET A 1 35.29 -16.49 -14.35
N ALA A 2 34.30 -17.34 -14.10
CA ALA A 2 33.96 -18.42 -15.02
C ALA A 2 32.79 -17.93 -15.88
N LYS A 3 33.02 -17.68 -17.17
CA LYS A 3 31.95 -17.53 -18.15
C LYS A 3 31.20 -18.87 -18.17
N GLN A 4 30.06 -18.97 -17.49
CA GLN A 4 29.15 -20.09 -17.69
C GLN A 4 28.81 -20.13 -19.17
N ALA A 5 29.05 -21.28 -19.79
CA ALA A 5 28.79 -21.51 -21.20
C ALA A 5 27.30 -21.22 -21.47
N VAL A 6 27.04 -20.22 -22.31
CA VAL A 6 25.69 -19.92 -22.78
C VAL A 6 25.19 -21.15 -23.53
N VAL A 7 24.10 -21.76 -23.05
CA VAL A 7 23.53 -22.95 -23.67
C VAL A 7 23.19 -22.64 -25.14
N PRO A 8 23.47 -23.56 -26.09
CA PRO A 8 23.24 -23.36 -27.51
C PRO A 8 21.81 -22.95 -27.89
N CYS A 9 20.80 -23.23 -27.05
CA CYS A 9 19.40 -22.92 -27.32
C CYS A 9 19.08 -21.42 -27.46
N LEU A 10 19.84 -20.53 -26.80
CA LEU A 10 19.65 -19.08 -26.91
C LEU A 10 20.51 -18.44 -28.00
N THR A 11 21.55 -19.13 -28.47
CA THR A 11 22.59 -18.56 -29.35
C THR A 11 22.65 -19.15 -30.76
N GLN A 12 22.11 -20.34 -31.01
CA GLN A 12 22.09 -20.97 -32.34
C GLN A 12 20.92 -20.49 -33.19
N ASN A 13 21.14 -20.16 -34.47
CA ASN A 13 20.08 -19.88 -35.43
C ASN A 13 19.46 -21.19 -35.92
N HIS A 14 18.36 -21.62 -35.30
CA HIS A 14 17.53 -22.70 -35.84
C HIS A 14 16.55 -22.12 -36.88
N PRO A 15 16.28 -22.81 -38.00
CA PRO A 15 15.19 -22.41 -38.91
C PRO A 15 13.87 -22.40 -38.13
N PRO A 16 12.91 -21.51 -38.48
CA PRO A 16 11.65 -21.41 -37.76
C PRO A 16 10.87 -22.72 -37.92
N ALA A 17 10.87 -23.55 -36.88
CA ALA A 17 10.00 -24.72 -36.78
C ALA A 17 8.55 -24.28 -36.56
N GLU A 18 7.59 -25.10 -36.99
CA GLU A 18 6.17 -24.82 -36.74
C GLU A 18 5.89 -24.72 -35.23
N PRO A 19 5.13 -23.71 -34.79
CA PRO A 19 4.88 -23.52 -33.36
C PRO A 19 3.90 -24.58 -32.84
N LEU A 20 4.24 -25.18 -31.69
CA LEU A 20 3.40 -26.18 -31.02
C LEU A 20 2.20 -25.50 -30.34
N GLY A 21 0.99 -26.04 -30.51
CA GLY A 21 -0.18 -25.52 -29.81
C GLY A 21 -0.08 -25.71 -28.30
N PHE A 22 -0.55 -24.73 -27.52
CA PHE A 22 -0.60 -24.87 -26.05
C PHE A 22 -1.43 -26.11 -25.61
N GLU A 23 -2.56 -26.37 -26.25
CA GLU A 23 -3.40 -27.53 -25.93
C GLU A 23 -2.72 -28.86 -26.25
N GLU A 24 -1.93 -28.91 -27.34
CA GLU A 24 -1.13 -30.07 -27.73
C GLU A 24 -0.01 -30.32 -26.72
N LEU A 25 0.72 -29.27 -26.32
CA LEU A 25 1.77 -29.35 -25.30
C LEU A 25 1.25 -29.94 -24.00
N VAL A 26 0.13 -29.42 -23.52
CA VAL A 26 -0.39 -29.76 -22.19
C VAL A 26 -1.05 -31.14 -22.17
N ALA A 27 -1.45 -31.69 -23.31
CA ALA A 27 -1.98 -33.05 -23.42
C ALA A 27 -0.94 -34.13 -23.06
N HIS A 28 0.35 -33.79 -23.06
CA HIS A 28 1.45 -34.70 -22.71
C HIS A 28 1.82 -34.69 -21.23
N PHE A 29 1.20 -33.85 -20.41
CA PHE A 29 1.53 -33.71 -19.00
C PHE A 29 0.60 -34.52 -18.09
N ASP A 30 1.21 -35.32 -17.23
CA ASP A 30 0.57 -36.05 -16.14
C ASP A 30 1.10 -35.53 -14.81
N VAL A 31 0.25 -35.53 -13.77
CA VAL A 31 0.62 -34.94 -12.46
C VAL A 31 1.76 -35.70 -11.79
N GLU A 32 1.80 -37.03 -11.94
CA GLU A 32 2.79 -37.90 -11.27
C GLU A 32 4.19 -37.76 -11.89
N ASP A 33 4.27 -37.66 -13.23
CA ASP A 33 5.52 -37.61 -13.98
C ASP A 33 5.86 -36.21 -14.51
N PHE A 34 5.14 -35.18 -14.06
CA PHE A 34 5.24 -33.82 -14.59
C PHE A 34 6.68 -33.28 -14.62
N ASP A 35 7.46 -33.49 -13.56
CA ASP A 35 8.83 -32.96 -13.46
C ASP A 35 9.72 -33.53 -14.56
N HIS A 36 9.68 -34.86 -14.77
CA HIS A 36 10.47 -35.53 -15.79
C HIS A 36 9.99 -35.15 -17.20
N GLN A 37 8.68 -35.13 -17.42
CA GLN A 37 8.08 -34.73 -18.69
C GLN A 37 8.43 -33.28 -19.03
N ALA A 38 8.35 -32.36 -18.06
CA ALA A 38 8.68 -30.95 -18.25
C ALA A 38 10.15 -30.78 -18.66
N GLU A 39 11.09 -31.44 -17.99
CA GLU A 39 12.52 -31.37 -18.37
C GLU A 39 12.77 -31.91 -19.78
N ALA A 40 12.19 -33.06 -20.12
CA ALA A 40 12.32 -33.66 -21.44
C ALA A 40 11.74 -32.76 -22.54
N TRP A 41 10.55 -32.20 -22.32
CA TRP A 41 9.90 -31.30 -23.27
C TRP A 41 10.62 -29.94 -23.38
N MET A 42 11.16 -29.39 -22.30
CA MET A 42 11.98 -28.18 -22.36
C MET A 42 13.21 -28.40 -23.25
N ALA A 43 13.95 -29.50 -23.05
CA ALA A 43 15.11 -29.84 -23.85
C ALA A 43 14.75 -30.06 -25.34
N ALA A 44 13.64 -30.73 -25.61
CA ALA A 44 13.15 -30.98 -26.96
C ALA A 44 12.79 -29.67 -27.68
N LEU A 45 11.97 -28.82 -27.06
CA LEU A 45 11.53 -27.55 -27.68
C LEU A 45 12.68 -26.56 -27.85
N ASP A 46 13.63 -26.54 -26.92
CA ASP A 46 14.76 -25.61 -26.97
C ASP A 46 15.83 -26.05 -27.97
N SER A 47 16.05 -27.36 -28.16
CA SER A 47 16.96 -27.89 -29.20
C SER A 47 16.42 -27.68 -30.62
N GLN A 48 15.09 -27.66 -30.78
CA GLN A 48 14.42 -27.44 -32.06
C GLN A 48 14.09 -25.96 -32.30
N GLY A 49 14.23 -25.10 -31.29
CA GLY A 49 13.85 -23.69 -31.37
C GLY A 49 12.34 -23.44 -31.51
N VAL A 50 11.50 -24.39 -31.08
CA VAL A 50 10.04 -24.34 -31.23
C VAL A 50 9.44 -23.37 -30.21
N ALA A 51 8.57 -22.48 -30.69
CA ALA A 51 7.74 -21.59 -29.88
C ALA A 51 6.42 -22.26 -29.52
N VAL A 52 5.84 -21.87 -28.38
CA VAL A 52 4.50 -22.33 -27.97
C VAL A 52 3.48 -21.30 -28.45
N ARG A 53 2.54 -21.71 -29.29
CA ARG A 53 1.45 -20.86 -29.74
C ARG A 53 0.35 -20.82 -28.69
N CYS A 54 0.17 -19.66 -28.08
CA CYS A 54 -0.84 -19.40 -27.05
C CYS A 54 -2.03 -18.60 -27.61
N ASP A 55 -2.72 -19.14 -28.62
CA ASP A 55 -3.88 -18.49 -29.24
C ASP A 55 -5.20 -19.05 -28.69
N PHE A 56 -5.83 -18.33 -27.76
CA PHE A 56 -7.03 -18.78 -27.05
C PHE A 56 -8.37 -18.37 -27.69
N GLY A 57 -8.40 -18.08 -29.00
CA GLY A 57 -9.65 -17.88 -29.76
C GLY A 57 -10.61 -16.84 -29.16
N ARG A 58 -10.18 -15.57 -29.03
CA ARG A 58 -11.04 -14.52 -28.43
C ARG A 58 -12.00 -13.91 -29.45
N LYS A 59 -13.26 -13.70 -29.05
CA LYS A 59 -14.16 -12.77 -29.76
C LYS A 59 -13.61 -11.35 -29.65
N ARG A 60 -13.71 -10.54 -30.71
CA ARG A 60 -13.28 -9.14 -30.69
C ARG A 60 -13.92 -8.41 -29.49
N ARG A 61 -13.10 -7.76 -28.67
CA ARG A 61 -13.56 -6.91 -27.57
C ARG A 61 -14.51 -5.84 -28.13
N SER A 62 -15.68 -5.68 -27.53
CA SER A 62 -16.60 -4.63 -27.90
C SER A 62 -16.09 -3.30 -27.34
N SER A 63 -16.22 -2.21 -28.09
CA SER A 63 -15.88 -0.88 -27.57
C SER A 63 -16.99 -0.42 -26.64
N PHE A 64 -16.66 -0.04 -25.40
CA PHE A 64 -17.62 0.65 -24.54
C PHE A 64 -18.07 1.95 -25.23
N ARG A 65 -19.39 2.15 -25.34
CA ARG A 65 -20.00 3.43 -25.76
C ARG A 65 -20.82 3.94 -24.58
N SER A 66 -20.63 5.21 -24.21
CA SER A 66 -21.26 5.83 -23.04
C SER A 66 -22.79 6.08 -23.17
N GLY A 67 -23.48 5.28 -24.00
CA GLY A 67 -24.92 5.35 -24.22
C GLY A 67 -25.69 4.59 -23.14
N GLY A 68 -25.83 5.16 -21.95
CA GLY A 68 -26.81 4.76 -20.94
C GLY A 68 -26.54 3.49 -20.12
N ILE A 69 -25.50 2.71 -20.44
CA ILE A 69 -25.14 1.48 -19.70
C ILE A 69 -24.04 1.81 -18.68
N SER A 70 -24.25 1.41 -17.42
CA SER A 70 -23.21 1.52 -16.38
C SER A 70 -21.95 0.74 -16.77
N LEU A 71 -20.77 1.32 -16.55
CA LEU A 71 -19.47 0.69 -16.80
C LEU A 71 -19.36 -0.69 -16.14
N LEU A 72 -19.91 -0.83 -14.94
CA LEU A 72 -19.92 -2.07 -14.17
C LEU A 72 -20.75 -3.16 -14.86
N HIS A 73 -21.87 -2.78 -15.47
CA HIS A 73 -22.71 -3.70 -16.25
C HIS A 73 -22.00 -4.14 -17.54
N PHE A 74 -21.33 -3.21 -18.23
CA PHE A 74 -20.52 -3.53 -19.40
C PHE A 74 -19.41 -4.53 -19.06
N TYR A 75 -18.62 -4.26 -18.01
CA TYR A 75 -17.53 -5.14 -17.58
C TYR A 75 -18.05 -6.52 -17.15
N ARG A 76 -19.18 -6.58 -16.44
CA ARG A 76 -19.83 -7.85 -16.08
C ARG A 76 -20.20 -8.67 -17.32
N ASN A 77 -20.73 -8.04 -18.35
CA ASN A 77 -21.10 -8.71 -19.60
C ASN A 77 -19.87 -9.23 -20.35
N GLU A 78 -18.75 -8.49 -20.36
CA GLU A 78 -17.50 -8.98 -20.94
C GLU A 78 -17.01 -10.24 -20.21
N VAL A 79 -16.99 -10.22 -18.87
CA VAL A 79 -16.54 -11.37 -18.08
C VAL A 79 -17.44 -12.60 -18.28
N GLN A 80 -18.75 -12.40 -18.46
CA GLN A 80 -19.68 -13.51 -18.73
C GLN A 80 -19.48 -14.19 -20.09
N GLN A 81 -18.84 -13.52 -21.05
CA GLN A 81 -18.53 -14.10 -22.37
C GLN A 81 -17.27 -14.99 -22.35
N ILE A 82 -16.48 -14.92 -21.30
CA ILE A 82 -15.25 -15.71 -21.16
C ILE A 82 -15.63 -17.16 -20.80
N PRO A 83 -15.15 -18.17 -21.53
CA PRO A 83 -15.47 -19.57 -21.25
C PRO A 83 -14.90 -20.02 -19.90
N VAL A 84 -15.71 -20.74 -19.12
CA VAL A 84 -15.31 -21.33 -17.84
C VAL A 84 -14.67 -22.69 -18.08
N MET A 85 -13.58 -22.96 -17.37
CA MET A 85 -12.85 -24.23 -17.48
C MET A 85 -13.49 -25.37 -16.70
N THR A 86 -13.38 -26.58 -17.24
CA THR A 86 -13.63 -27.82 -16.49
C THR A 86 -12.49 -28.09 -15.49
N ARG A 87 -12.67 -29.09 -14.60
CA ARG A 87 -11.63 -29.47 -13.61
C ARG A 87 -10.35 -29.94 -14.30
N GLU A 88 -10.49 -30.74 -15.35
CA GLU A 88 -9.36 -31.31 -16.10
C GLU A 88 -8.63 -30.23 -16.89
N GLU A 89 -9.38 -29.36 -17.56
CA GLU A 89 -8.82 -28.18 -18.25
C GLU A 89 -8.07 -27.27 -17.28
N GLU A 90 -8.63 -26.96 -16.11
CA GLU A 90 -8.00 -26.12 -15.09
C GLU A 90 -6.65 -26.70 -14.63
N LEU A 91 -6.61 -28.00 -14.35
CA LEU A 91 -5.39 -28.70 -13.95
C LEU A 91 -4.33 -28.66 -15.06
N ARG A 92 -4.73 -29.00 -16.29
CA ARG A 92 -3.91 -28.90 -17.49
C ARG A 92 -3.33 -27.51 -17.66
N PHE A 93 -4.16 -26.48 -17.55
CA PHE A 93 -3.75 -25.09 -17.67
C PHE A 93 -2.69 -24.69 -16.64
N CYS A 94 -2.85 -25.15 -15.40
CA CYS A 94 -1.87 -24.90 -14.32
C CYS A 94 -0.53 -25.61 -14.59
N MET A 95 -0.55 -26.85 -15.07
CA MET A 95 0.67 -27.58 -15.48
C MET A 95 1.39 -26.88 -16.63
N GLY A 96 0.64 -26.44 -17.65
CA GLY A 96 1.19 -25.68 -18.78
C GLY A 96 1.81 -24.35 -18.35
N LEU A 97 1.18 -23.64 -17.41
CA LEU A 97 1.72 -22.40 -16.86
C LEU A 97 3.03 -22.64 -16.09
N GLU A 98 3.07 -23.66 -15.23
CA GLU A 98 4.28 -24.06 -14.49
C GLU A 98 5.42 -24.45 -15.44
N PHE A 99 5.11 -25.19 -16.52
CA PHE A 99 6.09 -25.55 -17.54
C PHE A 99 6.70 -24.30 -18.19
N LEU A 100 5.86 -23.35 -18.63
CA LEU A 100 6.33 -22.11 -19.25
C LEU A 100 7.11 -21.24 -18.26
N TRP A 101 6.74 -21.26 -16.98
CA TRP A 101 7.46 -20.57 -15.92
C TRP A 101 8.89 -21.12 -15.79
N ARG A 102 9.04 -22.44 -15.63
CA ARG A 102 10.35 -23.10 -15.55
C ARG A 102 11.21 -22.86 -16.78
N ARG A 103 10.58 -22.92 -17.96
CA ARG A 103 11.26 -22.64 -19.22
C ARG A 103 11.77 -21.20 -19.28
N LEU A 104 11.00 -20.23 -18.79
CA LEU A 104 11.43 -18.84 -18.68
C LEU A 104 12.56 -18.67 -17.65
N GLN A 105 12.48 -19.33 -16.49
CA GLN A 105 13.51 -19.33 -15.45
C GLN A 105 14.84 -19.91 -15.97
N ALA A 106 14.79 -21.03 -16.68
CA ALA A 106 15.97 -21.62 -17.32
C ALA A 106 16.59 -20.63 -18.33
N ALA A 107 15.77 -20.01 -19.17
CA ALA A 107 16.25 -19.01 -20.13
C ALA A 107 16.89 -17.78 -19.44
N ARG A 108 16.32 -17.29 -18.33
CA ARG A 108 16.90 -16.20 -17.52
C ARG A 108 18.23 -16.61 -16.89
N THR A 109 18.28 -17.81 -16.32
CA THR A 109 19.51 -18.37 -15.73
C THR A 109 20.62 -18.43 -16.77
N HIS A 110 20.33 -18.92 -17.98
CA HIS A 110 21.30 -18.99 -19.07
C HIS A 110 21.71 -17.63 -19.63
N ALA A 111 20.86 -16.60 -19.50
CA ALA A 111 21.19 -15.23 -19.88
C ALA A 111 21.99 -14.48 -18.81
N GLY A 112 22.23 -15.09 -17.64
CA GLY A 112 23.08 -14.53 -16.57
C GLY A 112 22.36 -13.54 -15.65
N PHE A 113 21.04 -13.66 -15.52
CA PHE A 113 20.27 -12.95 -14.48
C PHE A 113 20.63 -13.48 -13.09
N ASP A 114 20.47 -12.66 -12.06
CA ASP A 114 20.67 -13.10 -10.68
C ASP A 114 19.54 -14.02 -10.19
N THR A 115 19.72 -14.65 -9.03
CA THR A 115 18.74 -15.59 -8.48
C THR A 115 17.40 -14.93 -8.16
N GLU A 116 17.41 -13.68 -7.68
CA GLU A 116 16.18 -12.94 -7.34
C GLU A 116 15.39 -12.59 -8.61
N GLU A 117 16.07 -12.17 -9.68
CA GLU A 117 15.51 -11.86 -10.99
C GLU A 117 14.98 -13.10 -11.71
N VAL A 118 15.61 -14.26 -11.54
CA VAL A 118 15.12 -15.54 -12.06
C VAL A 118 13.83 -15.94 -11.36
N GLU A 119 13.78 -15.86 -10.03
CA GLU A 119 12.60 -16.23 -9.23
C GLU A 119 11.46 -15.19 -9.29
N ARG A 120 11.76 -13.95 -9.68
CA ARG A 120 10.75 -12.89 -9.78
C ARG A 120 9.71 -13.20 -10.86
N PHE A 121 8.50 -13.51 -10.41
CA PHE A 121 7.36 -13.72 -11.29
C PHE A 121 7.06 -12.46 -12.13
N PRO A 122 6.88 -12.56 -13.46
CA PRO A 122 6.61 -11.41 -14.32
C PRO A 122 5.39 -10.61 -13.84
N GLY A 123 5.38 -9.28 -13.99
CA GLY A 123 4.32 -8.38 -13.55
C GLY A 123 3.28 -8.04 -14.64
N GLY A 124 2.37 -7.11 -14.34
CA GLY A 124 1.40 -6.55 -15.29
C GLY A 124 1.95 -5.35 -16.10
N SER A 125 3.02 -4.72 -15.62
CA SER A 125 3.76 -3.63 -16.28
C SER A 125 4.53 -4.07 -17.54
N ASP A 126 4.66 -5.38 -17.75
CA ASP A 126 5.64 -5.99 -18.64
C ASP A 126 5.17 -6.05 -20.11
N LEU A 127 3.95 -5.59 -20.40
CA LEU A 127 3.27 -5.72 -21.69
C LEU A 127 3.23 -4.43 -22.54
N GLY A 128 3.80 -3.31 -22.06
CA GLY A 128 3.47 -1.96 -22.55
C GLY A 128 4.60 -1.05 -23.04
N CYS A 129 5.66 -1.54 -23.69
CA CYS A 129 6.67 -0.65 -24.30
C CYS A 129 6.62 -0.69 -25.84
N ILE A 130 5.83 0.23 -26.43
CA ILE A 130 5.80 0.47 -27.89
C ILE A 130 6.85 1.52 -28.31
N ASP A 131 7.27 2.41 -27.41
CA ASP A 131 8.33 3.41 -27.66
C ASP A 131 9.27 3.52 -26.46
N CYS A 132 10.54 3.09 -26.58
CA CYS A 132 11.54 3.30 -25.53
C CYS A 132 12.58 4.33 -26.01
N PRO A 133 12.64 5.54 -25.41
CA PRO A 133 13.63 6.55 -25.77
C PRO A 133 15.03 6.18 -25.22
N PRO A 134 16.12 6.59 -25.90
CA PRO A 134 17.48 6.27 -25.48
C PRO A 134 17.82 6.96 -24.14
N GLY A 135 18.38 6.21 -23.18
CA GLY A 135 19.03 6.81 -21.99
C GLY A 135 18.44 6.52 -20.61
N ARG A 136 17.60 5.49 -20.41
CA ARG A 136 17.29 4.98 -19.06
C ARG A 136 17.95 3.64 -18.79
N GLU A 137 19.16 3.73 -18.22
CA GLU A 137 19.88 2.63 -17.59
C GLU A 137 19.18 2.24 -16.28
N ARG A 138 18.12 1.43 -16.35
CA ARG A 138 17.66 0.49 -15.31
C ARG A 138 16.43 -0.25 -15.81
N ILE A 139 16.62 -1.56 -16.01
CA ILE A 139 15.67 -2.68 -15.97
C ILE A 139 14.20 -2.23 -16.08
N CYS A 140 13.65 -2.26 -17.30
CA CYS A 140 12.21 -2.44 -17.45
C CYS A 140 11.92 -3.91 -17.14
N ASP A 141 10.95 -4.20 -16.27
CA ASP A 141 10.54 -5.56 -15.93
C ASP A 141 9.98 -6.25 -17.20
N GLY A 142 10.77 -7.17 -17.77
CA GLY A 142 10.54 -7.81 -19.08
C GLY A 142 11.54 -7.42 -20.18
N CYS A 143 12.41 -6.44 -19.94
CA CYS A 143 13.49 -6.05 -20.83
C CYS A 143 14.78 -6.82 -20.50
N ALA A 144 15.16 -7.76 -21.37
CA ALA A 144 16.47 -8.39 -21.33
C ALA A 144 17.59 -7.32 -21.32
N PRO A 145 18.64 -7.46 -20.49
CA PRO A 145 19.74 -6.49 -20.37
C PRO A 145 20.22 -6.01 -21.74
N ILE A 146 20.45 -4.70 -21.89
CA ILE A 146 20.86 -4.09 -23.16
C ILE A 146 22.16 -4.73 -23.69
N GLY A 147 23.03 -5.21 -22.78
CA GLY A 147 24.27 -5.90 -23.11
C GLY A 147 24.12 -7.31 -23.69
N LEU A 148 22.91 -7.88 -23.77
CA LEU A 148 22.70 -9.20 -24.33
C LEU A 148 22.64 -9.18 -25.88
N PRO A 149 23.12 -10.24 -26.55
CA PRO A 149 22.99 -10.37 -28.00
C PRO A 149 21.53 -10.24 -28.47
N ALA A 150 21.32 -9.61 -29.63
CA ALA A 150 19.97 -9.33 -30.15
C ALA A 150 19.09 -10.60 -30.25
N LEU A 151 19.67 -11.73 -30.65
CA LEU A 151 18.99 -13.01 -30.74
C LEU A 151 18.51 -13.52 -29.36
N VAL A 152 19.36 -13.43 -28.34
CA VAL A 152 19.04 -13.84 -26.96
C VAL A 152 17.91 -12.98 -26.41
N ARG A 153 17.94 -11.66 -26.66
CA ARG A 153 16.88 -10.73 -26.25
C ARG A 153 15.55 -11.05 -26.93
N ALA A 154 15.55 -11.34 -28.23
CA ALA A 154 14.34 -11.71 -28.96
C ALA A 154 13.71 -13.00 -28.41
N ARG A 155 14.53 -14.02 -28.10
CA ARG A 155 14.07 -15.28 -27.52
C ARG A 155 13.50 -15.12 -26.12
N LEU A 156 14.16 -14.36 -25.24
CA LEU A 156 13.65 -14.07 -23.91
C LEU A 156 12.29 -13.36 -23.96
N ARG A 157 12.14 -12.39 -24.87
CA ARG A 157 10.85 -11.70 -25.08
C ARG A 157 9.76 -12.66 -25.53
N ALA A 158 10.06 -13.55 -26.47
CA ALA A 158 9.10 -14.57 -26.92
C ALA A 158 8.66 -15.48 -25.76
N ARG A 159 9.59 -16.01 -24.97
CA ARG A 159 9.27 -16.85 -23.79
C ARG A 159 8.44 -16.10 -22.75
N ASN A 160 8.75 -14.81 -22.54
CA ASN A 160 7.97 -13.97 -21.64
C ASN A 160 6.53 -13.75 -22.15
N GLN A 161 6.37 -13.52 -23.46
CA GLN A 161 5.06 -13.38 -24.10
C GLN A 161 4.22 -14.66 -24.00
N GLU A 162 4.82 -15.82 -24.24
CA GLU A 162 4.17 -17.13 -24.06
C GLU A 162 3.63 -17.28 -22.64
N PHE A 163 4.50 -17.04 -21.64
CA PHE A 163 4.11 -17.12 -20.24
C PHE A 163 2.99 -16.13 -19.88
N HIS A 164 3.10 -14.87 -20.29
CA HIS A 164 2.08 -13.86 -20.04
C HIS A 164 0.74 -14.19 -20.69
N ALA A 165 0.75 -14.73 -21.91
CA ALA A 165 -0.47 -15.12 -22.62
C ALA A 165 -1.24 -16.18 -21.83
N VAL A 166 -0.56 -17.24 -21.39
CA VAL A 166 -1.17 -18.30 -20.57
C VAL A 166 -1.60 -17.75 -19.22
N ARG A 167 -0.73 -17.03 -18.51
CA ARG A 167 -1.09 -16.45 -17.20
C ARG A 167 -2.35 -15.59 -17.27
N ASN A 168 -2.40 -14.67 -18.23
CA ASN A 168 -3.54 -13.75 -18.37
C ASN A 168 -4.81 -14.51 -18.73
N GLU A 169 -4.73 -15.54 -19.59
CA GLU A 169 -5.87 -16.39 -19.91
C GLU A 169 -6.40 -17.15 -18.68
N LEU A 170 -5.51 -17.70 -17.84
CA LEU A 170 -5.90 -18.38 -16.59
C LEU A 170 -6.66 -17.43 -15.65
N ILE A 171 -6.18 -16.19 -15.52
CA ILE A 171 -6.82 -15.16 -14.69
C ILE A 171 -8.18 -14.78 -15.28
N GLU A 172 -8.23 -14.48 -16.57
CA GLU A 172 -9.44 -14.06 -17.28
C GLU A 172 -10.56 -15.10 -17.17
N ARG A 173 -10.25 -16.38 -17.37
CA ARG A 173 -11.20 -17.50 -17.22
C ARG A 173 -11.70 -17.68 -15.79
N ASN A 174 -11.08 -17.01 -14.80
CA ASN A 174 -11.47 -17.03 -13.40
C ASN A 174 -12.07 -15.71 -12.89
N LEU A 175 -12.17 -14.66 -13.70
CA LEU A 175 -12.74 -13.36 -13.30
C LEU A 175 -14.20 -13.46 -12.84
N TYR A 176 -14.97 -14.44 -13.36
CA TYR A 176 -16.35 -14.67 -12.93
C TYR A 176 -16.46 -14.98 -11.42
N LEU A 177 -15.39 -15.51 -10.81
CA LEU A 177 -15.35 -15.80 -9.37
C LEU A 177 -15.49 -14.52 -8.54
N VAL A 178 -14.88 -13.43 -9.00
CA VAL A 178 -14.93 -12.12 -8.33
C VAL A 178 -16.38 -11.67 -8.20
N PHE A 179 -17.11 -11.61 -9.32
CA PHE A 179 -18.52 -11.22 -9.33
C PHE A 179 -19.41 -12.14 -8.50
N ARG A 180 -19.18 -13.45 -8.55
CA ARG A 180 -19.95 -14.43 -7.76
C ARG A 180 -19.77 -14.22 -6.25
N LEU A 181 -18.56 -13.88 -5.82
CA LEU A 181 -18.24 -13.72 -4.40
C LEU A 181 -18.60 -12.32 -3.87
N LEU A 182 -18.55 -11.32 -4.74
CA LEU A 182 -18.84 -9.91 -4.45
C LEU A 182 -20.25 -9.67 -3.90
N GLU A 183 -21.24 -10.49 -4.30
CA GLU A 183 -22.63 -10.35 -3.85
C GLU A 183 -22.75 -10.38 -2.30
N ARG A 184 -21.82 -11.07 -1.62
CA ARG A 184 -21.77 -11.17 -0.15
C ARG A 184 -21.19 -9.93 0.54
N TYR A 185 -20.58 -9.02 -0.21
CA TYR A 185 -19.87 -7.84 0.29
C TYR A 185 -20.47 -6.53 -0.23
N ARG A 186 -21.76 -6.54 -0.60
CA ARG A 186 -22.47 -5.33 -1.01
C ARG A 186 -22.75 -4.42 0.19
N ASN A 187 -22.82 -3.12 -0.05
CA ASN A 187 -23.18 -2.09 0.93
C ASN A 187 -22.23 -1.98 2.15
N VAL A 188 -20.94 -2.30 2.00
CA VAL A 188 -19.94 -2.25 3.09
C VAL A 188 -19.11 -0.95 3.09
N GLY A 189 -19.61 0.10 2.45
CA GLY A 189 -18.99 1.43 2.43
C GLY A 189 -17.79 1.61 1.49
N VAL A 190 -17.38 0.57 0.77
CA VAL A 190 -16.39 0.64 -0.32
C VAL A 190 -17.11 0.52 -1.66
N PRO A 191 -16.79 1.35 -2.68
CA PRO A 191 -17.33 1.21 -4.02
C PRO A 191 -17.10 -0.19 -4.60
N MET A 192 -18.06 -0.66 -5.40
CA MET A 192 -18.03 -2.03 -5.90
C MET A 192 -16.93 -2.21 -6.97
N GLU A 193 -16.65 -1.16 -7.73
CA GLU A 193 -15.56 -1.04 -8.68
C GLU A 193 -14.20 -1.25 -8.01
N ASP A 194 -13.97 -0.59 -6.87
CA ASP A 194 -12.72 -0.70 -6.11
C ASP A 194 -12.55 -2.10 -5.54
N MET A 195 -13.63 -2.68 -4.98
CA MET A 195 -13.61 -4.07 -4.50
C MET A 195 -13.26 -5.06 -5.62
N ILE A 196 -13.82 -4.87 -6.82
CA ILE A 196 -13.53 -5.71 -7.98
C ILE A 196 -12.06 -5.60 -8.36
N GLN A 197 -11.48 -4.40 -8.38
CA GLN A 197 -10.07 -4.25 -8.76
C GLN A 197 -9.11 -4.85 -7.73
N GLU A 198 -9.37 -4.67 -6.43
CA GLU A 198 -8.60 -5.32 -5.37
C GLU A 198 -8.66 -6.85 -5.47
N ALA A 199 -9.85 -7.40 -5.76
CA ALA A 199 -10.03 -8.82 -5.98
C ALA A 199 -9.33 -9.32 -7.25
N ASN A 200 -9.38 -8.57 -8.36
CA ASN A 200 -8.67 -8.91 -9.59
C ASN A 200 -7.15 -8.96 -9.33
N LEU A 201 -6.60 -7.99 -8.59
CA LEU A 201 -5.18 -8.00 -8.20
C LEU A 201 -4.83 -9.23 -7.36
N SER A 202 -5.72 -9.66 -6.47
CA SER A 202 -5.51 -10.87 -5.68
C SER A 202 -5.51 -12.17 -6.50
N LEU A 203 -6.20 -12.19 -7.65
CA LEU A 203 -6.16 -13.34 -8.56
C LEU A 203 -4.78 -13.51 -9.20
N PHE A 204 -4.07 -12.42 -9.52
CA PHE A 204 -2.67 -12.50 -9.96
C PHE A 204 -1.80 -13.18 -8.90
N LYS A 205 -1.91 -12.74 -7.64
CA LYS A 205 -1.19 -13.33 -6.50
C LYS A 205 -1.58 -14.79 -6.26
N ALA A 206 -2.84 -15.14 -6.49
CA ALA A 206 -3.31 -16.52 -6.39
C ALA A 206 -2.67 -17.41 -7.46
N VAL A 207 -2.55 -16.93 -8.71
CA VAL A 207 -1.87 -17.67 -9.78
C VAL A 207 -0.38 -17.85 -9.49
N GLU A 208 0.28 -16.81 -8.99
CA GLU A 208 1.70 -16.84 -8.61
C GLU A 208 2.05 -17.91 -7.58
N ASN A 209 1.18 -18.13 -6.59
CA ASN A 209 1.46 -18.98 -5.44
C ASN A 209 0.71 -20.33 -5.46
N PHE A 210 0.02 -20.64 -6.57
CA PHE A 210 -0.75 -21.86 -6.66
C PHE A 210 0.12 -23.07 -7.02
N ASP A 211 -0.10 -24.17 -6.29
CA ASP A 211 0.57 -25.45 -6.51
C ASP A 211 -0.46 -26.53 -6.83
N PHE A 212 -0.47 -26.99 -8.08
CA PHE A 212 -1.42 -27.99 -8.58
C PHE A 212 -1.19 -29.38 -7.98
N ARG A 213 0.01 -29.69 -7.48
CA ARG A 213 0.36 -31.00 -6.92
C ARG A 213 -0.39 -31.32 -5.64
N ARG A 214 -0.92 -30.30 -4.98
CA ARG A 214 -1.73 -30.43 -3.76
C ARG A 214 -3.12 -31.04 -4.03
N GLY A 215 -3.49 -31.29 -5.28
CA GLY A 215 -4.76 -31.94 -5.64
C GLY A 215 -6.02 -31.08 -5.41
N VAL A 216 -5.83 -29.80 -5.07
CA VAL A 216 -6.92 -28.83 -4.87
C VAL A 216 -7.16 -28.06 -6.17
N ARG A 217 -8.42 -27.79 -6.51
CA ARG A 217 -8.76 -26.95 -7.67
C ARG A 217 -8.29 -25.51 -7.49
N PHE A 218 -7.78 -24.90 -8.55
CA PHE A 218 -7.36 -23.49 -8.54
C PHE A 218 -8.50 -22.57 -8.10
N LYS A 219 -9.72 -22.78 -8.63
CA LYS A 219 -10.94 -22.09 -8.19
C LYS A 219 -11.16 -22.08 -6.67
N THR A 220 -10.86 -23.20 -5.99
CA THR A 220 -11.03 -23.31 -4.54
C THR A 220 -9.99 -22.45 -3.82
N TYR A 221 -8.74 -22.50 -4.28
CA TYR A 221 -7.65 -21.68 -3.76
C TYR A 221 -7.87 -20.18 -4.01
N ALA A 222 -8.20 -19.80 -5.25
CA ALA A 222 -8.51 -18.44 -5.65
C ALA A 222 -9.68 -17.84 -4.85
N THR A 223 -10.68 -18.66 -4.48
CA THR A 223 -11.81 -18.21 -3.64
C THR A 223 -11.32 -17.69 -2.29
N TYR A 224 -10.28 -18.28 -1.68
CA TYR A 224 -9.71 -17.77 -0.43
C TYR A 224 -9.08 -16.39 -0.64
N TRP A 225 -8.23 -16.24 -1.65
CA TRP A 225 -7.55 -14.99 -1.97
C TRP A 225 -8.52 -13.85 -2.28
N VAL A 226 -9.56 -14.11 -3.09
CA VAL A 226 -10.57 -13.11 -3.44
C VAL A 226 -11.36 -12.66 -2.21
N ASN A 227 -11.75 -13.58 -1.32
CA ASN A 227 -12.42 -13.19 -0.07
C ASN A 227 -11.50 -12.38 0.85
N GLN A 228 -10.22 -12.76 0.93
CA GLN A 228 -9.24 -12.04 1.71
C GLN A 228 -9.02 -10.62 1.16
N ALA A 229 -9.03 -10.46 -0.17
CA ALA A 229 -8.92 -9.17 -0.84
C ALA A 229 -10.11 -8.27 -0.52
N PHE A 230 -11.35 -8.78 -0.59
CA PHE A 230 -12.53 -8.02 -0.20
C PHE A 230 -12.48 -7.58 1.27
N LEU A 231 -12.11 -8.50 2.18
CA LEU A 231 -11.97 -8.15 3.60
C LEU A 231 -10.89 -7.09 3.82
N ASN A 232 -9.74 -7.21 3.14
CA ASN A 232 -8.68 -6.22 3.22
C ASN A 232 -9.13 -4.85 2.68
N ALA A 233 -9.83 -4.81 1.55
CA ALA A 233 -10.38 -3.58 0.99
C ALA A 233 -11.35 -2.92 1.98
N ILE A 234 -12.27 -3.70 2.55
CA ILE A 234 -13.19 -3.22 3.60
C ILE A 234 -12.42 -2.67 4.79
N TYR A 235 -11.46 -3.42 5.34
CA TYR A 235 -10.71 -2.97 6.51
C TYR A 235 -9.88 -1.72 6.24
N ASN A 236 -9.42 -1.52 5.01
CA ASN A 236 -8.52 -0.43 4.68
C ASN A 236 -9.24 0.84 4.18
N GLN A 237 -10.38 0.68 3.49
CA GLN A 237 -11.02 1.73 2.70
C GLN A 237 -12.46 2.06 3.13
N SER A 238 -13.11 1.23 3.95
CA SER A 238 -14.54 1.43 4.30
C SER A 238 -14.83 2.68 5.14
N ARG A 239 -13.80 3.32 5.71
CA ARG A 239 -13.94 4.47 6.61
C ARG A 239 -13.00 5.58 6.19
N THR A 240 -13.49 6.82 6.23
CA THR A 240 -12.72 8.06 6.01
C THR A 240 -11.50 8.14 6.92
N VAL A 241 -11.70 7.85 8.22
CA VAL A 241 -10.61 7.68 9.17
C VAL A 241 -10.37 6.19 9.37
N ARG A 242 -9.19 5.72 8.94
CA ARG A 242 -8.81 4.32 9.01
C ARG A 242 -8.83 3.82 10.45
N VAL A 243 -9.58 2.73 10.68
CA VAL A 243 -9.60 2.01 11.97
C VAL A 243 -8.82 0.70 11.82
N PRO A 244 -7.94 0.32 12.78
CA PRO A 244 -7.25 -0.96 12.74
C PRO A 244 -8.18 -2.17 12.57
N ALA A 245 -7.75 -3.18 11.80
CA ALA A 245 -8.58 -4.33 11.44
C ALA A 245 -9.06 -5.15 12.67
N TYR A 246 -8.27 -5.25 13.73
CA TYR A 246 -8.66 -5.99 14.94
C TYR A 246 -9.83 -5.30 15.68
N ILE A 247 -9.87 -3.96 15.67
CA ILE A 247 -10.98 -3.18 16.23
C ILE A 247 -12.24 -3.40 15.39
N GLN A 248 -12.13 -3.33 14.05
CA GLN A 248 -13.26 -3.59 13.17
C GLN A 248 -13.83 -5.01 13.33
N LYS A 249 -12.97 -6.02 13.52
CA LYS A 249 -13.39 -7.39 13.83
C LYS A 249 -14.14 -7.48 15.16
N ALA A 250 -13.68 -6.77 16.20
CA ALA A 250 -14.38 -6.68 17.47
C ALA A 250 -15.75 -6.01 17.31
N MET A 251 -15.83 -4.90 16.57
CA MET A 251 -17.09 -4.20 16.28
C MET A 251 -18.09 -5.11 15.55
N LYS A 252 -17.62 -5.88 14.55
CA LYS A 252 -18.46 -6.85 13.86
C LYS A 252 -19.02 -7.92 14.81
N LYS A 253 -18.18 -8.52 15.65
CA LYS A 253 -18.62 -9.50 16.66
C LYS A 253 -19.66 -8.92 17.63
N ILE A 254 -19.44 -7.69 18.09
CA ILE A 254 -20.37 -6.98 18.96
C ILE A 254 -21.72 -6.78 18.25
N SER A 255 -21.69 -6.33 16.99
CA SER A 255 -22.89 -6.14 16.16
C SER A 255 -23.65 -7.45 15.91
N ASP A 256 -22.96 -8.52 15.53
CA ASP A 256 -23.56 -9.83 15.26
C ASP A 256 -24.21 -10.42 16.53
N THR A 257 -23.56 -10.23 17.69
CA THR A 257 -24.07 -10.66 19.00
C THR A 257 -25.30 -9.83 19.42
N ALA A 258 -25.26 -8.51 19.24
CA ALA A 258 -26.39 -7.62 19.52
C ALA A 258 -27.61 -7.98 18.65
N ALA A 259 -27.41 -8.36 17.39
CA ALA A 259 -28.47 -8.84 16.51
C ALA A 259 -29.11 -10.16 17.00
N THR A 260 -28.33 -11.01 17.69
CA THR A 260 -28.79 -12.33 18.17
C THR A 260 -29.50 -12.25 19.52
N VAL A 261 -29.01 -11.44 20.45
CA VAL A 261 -29.52 -11.37 21.83
C VAL A 261 -30.56 -10.25 22.01
N GLY A 262 -30.66 -9.32 21.05
CA GLY A 262 -31.60 -8.20 21.06
C GLY A 262 -31.00 -6.91 21.64
N PRO A 263 -31.70 -5.76 21.47
CA PRO A 263 -31.18 -4.41 21.76
C PRO A 263 -30.96 -4.07 23.25
N GLY A 264 -31.03 -5.06 24.15
CA GLY A 264 -30.88 -4.89 25.60
C GLY A 264 -29.43 -4.85 26.11
N LEU A 265 -28.44 -5.22 25.30
CA LEU A 265 -27.03 -5.15 25.68
C LEU A 265 -26.50 -3.72 25.53
N ARG A 266 -26.59 -2.93 26.60
CA ARG A 266 -25.96 -1.60 26.67
C ARG A 266 -24.68 -1.58 27.49
N ASP A 267 -24.52 -2.53 28.41
CA ASP A 267 -23.38 -2.58 29.33
C ASP A 267 -22.17 -3.30 28.73
N THR A 268 -20.98 -2.76 28.95
CA THR A 268 -19.71 -3.26 28.38
C THR A 268 -19.39 -4.66 28.88
N ALA A 269 -19.64 -4.92 30.18
CA ALA A 269 -19.49 -6.22 30.78
C ALA A 269 -20.44 -7.27 30.19
N ALA A 270 -21.70 -6.88 29.95
CA ALA A 270 -22.68 -7.76 29.31
C ALA A 270 -22.29 -8.08 27.87
N ILE A 271 -21.86 -7.08 27.09
CA ILE A 271 -21.39 -7.26 25.71
C ILE A 271 -20.17 -8.18 25.66
N SER A 272 -19.19 -7.95 26.55
CA SER A 272 -18.00 -8.79 26.69
C SER A 272 -18.37 -10.26 26.93
N LYS A 273 -19.25 -10.52 27.91
CA LYS A 273 -19.68 -11.88 28.26
C LYS A 273 -20.37 -12.62 27.11
N HIS A 274 -21.21 -11.94 26.34
CA HIS A 274 -21.96 -12.58 25.26
C HIS A 274 -21.17 -12.67 23.94
N SER A 275 -20.32 -11.67 23.64
CA SER A 275 -19.54 -11.64 22.40
C SER A 275 -18.19 -12.36 22.48
N GLY A 276 -17.71 -12.66 23.68
CA GLY A 276 -16.38 -13.24 23.94
C GLY A 276 -15.23 -12.27 23.63
N VAL A 277 -15.51 -10.97 23.55
CA VAL A 277 -14.52 -9.91 23.32
C VAL A 277 -14.12 -9.32 24.68
N PRO A 278 -12.82 -9.15 24.99
CA PRO A 278 -12.37 -8.53 26.23
C PRO A 278 -12.99 -7.13 26.45
N GLU A 279 -13.32 -6.80 27.69
CA GLU A 279 -14.05 -5.57 28.01
C GLU A 279 -13.29 -4.30 27.59
N ASP A 280 -11.96 -4.25 27.78
CA ASP A 280 -11.11 -3.16 27.31
C ASP A 280 -11.22 -2.94 25.79
N LEU A 281 -11.33 -4.03 25.04
CA LEU A 281 -11.47 -4.00 23.60
C LEU A 281 -12.90 -3.61 23.18
N VAL A 282 -13.93 -3.98 23.95
CA VAL A 282 -15.30 -3.50 23.76
C VAL A 282 -15.36 -1.98 23.94
N LEU A 283 -14.79 -1.46 25.02
CA LEU A 283 -14.70 -0.01 25.28
C LEU A 283 -13.99 0.73 24.15
N THR A 284 -12.85 0.20 23.70
CA THR A 284 -12.06 0.77 22.60
C THR A 284 -12.85 0.73 21.29
N ALA A 285 -13.52 -0.38 20.99
CA ALA A 285 -14.34 -0.55 19.79
C ALA A 285 -15.55 0.40 19.77
N MET A 286 -16.22 0.59 20.90
CA MET A 286 -17.34 1.53 21.02
C MET A 286 -16.88 2.98 20.84
N ARG A 287 -15.75 3.37 21.44
CA ARG A 287 -15.16 4.71 21.26
C ARG A 287 -14.70 4.96 19.82
N GLY A 288 -14.13 3.93 19.18
CA GLY A 288 -13.69 3.99 17.78
C GLY A 288 -14.82 4.00 16.75
N ASN A 289 -16.08 3.72 17.13
CA ASN A 289 -17.23 3.67 16.22
C ASN A 289 -17.80 5.05 15.85
N ARG A 290 -16.97 6.09 15.78
CA ARG A 290 -17.42 7.42 15.34
C ARG A 290 -17.37 7.47 13.82
N PHE A 291 -18.53 7.70 13.20
CA PHE A 291 -18.61 7.99 11.77
C PHE A 291 -18.40 9.49 11.56
N THR A 292 -17.68 9.84 10.51
CA THR A 292 -17.54 11.24 10.07
C THR A 292 -18.85 11.70 9.45
N LEU A 293 -19.26 12.93 9.75
CA LEU A 293 -20.36 13.60 9.08
C LEU A 293 -19.80 14.56 8.03
N SER A 294 -20.54 14.77 6.95
CA SER A 294 -20.17 15.77 5.95
C SER A 294 -20.45 17.17 6.49
N LEU A 295 -19.49 18.08 6.34
CA LEU A 295 -19.67 19.50 6.64
C LEU A 295 -20.56 20.21 5.60
N ASP A 296 -20.68 19.65 4.40
CA ASP A 296 -21.58 20.16 3.35
C ASP A 296 -23.03 19.71 3.53
N ARG A 297 -23.32 18.92 4.58
CA ARG A 297 -24.70 18.51 4.87
C ARG A 297 -25.54 19.74 5.18
N SER A 298 -26.63 19.93 4.45
CA SER A 298 -27.65 20.92 4.78
C SER A 298 -28.37 20.53 6.07
N LEU A 299 -28.60 21.51 6.93
CA LEU A 299 -29.28 21.32 8.21
C LEU A 299 -30.78 21.57 8.08
N ASP A 300 -31.15 22.64 7.37
CA ASP A 300 -32.52 23.01 7.06
C ASP A 300 -32.76 23.06 5.53
N GLU A 301 -33.92 22.58 5.08
CA GLU A 301 -34.28 22.55 3.66
C GLU A 301 -34.63 23.96 3.11
N ASP A 302 -35.09 24.87 3.97
CA ASP A 302 -35.60 26.19 3.59
C ASP A 302 -34.54 27.31 3.63
N ASP A 303 -33.56 27.23 4.55
CA ASP A 303 -32.56 28.28 4.79
C ASP A 303 -31.23 28.03 4.06
N GLY A 304 -31.03 26.80 3.56
CA GLY A 304 -29.81 26.41 2.83
C GLY A 304 -28.54 26.38 3.69
N SER A 305 -28.67 26.50 5.01
CA SER A 305 -27.58 26.47 5.98
C SER A 305 -26.89 25.12 6.00
N ARG A 306 -25.56 25.13 5.97
CA ARG A 306 -24.72 23.93 5.99
C ARG A 306 -24.13 23.72 7.37
N MET A 307 -23.75 22.48 7.68
CA MET A 307 -23.06 22.16 8.93
C MET A 307 -21.78 22.99 9.13
N VAL A 308 -21.04 23.28 8.05
CA VAL A 308 -19.82 24.10 8.11
C VAL A 308 -20.08 25.52 8.63
N ASP A 309 -21.27 26.08 8.38
CA ASP A 309 -21.60 27.46 8.74
C ASP A 309 -21.79 27.62 10.27
N LEU A 310 -22.01 26.51 10.99
CA LEU A 310 -22.15 26.47 12.45
C LEU A 310 -20.85 26.12 13.19
N VAL A 311 -19.77 25.78 12.47
CA VAL A 311 -18.50 25.42 13.09
C VAL A 311 -17.73 26.70 13.39
N GLU A 312 -17.54 27.00 14.67
CA GLU A 312 -16.72 28.11 15.13
C GLU A 312 -15.24 27.88 14.77
N ASP A 313 -14.56 28.94 14.31
CA ASP A 313 -13.12 28.92 14.08
C ASP A 313 -12.38 29.47 15.31
N ASP A 314 -11.96 28.57 16.20
CA ASP A 314 -11.18 28.88 17.41
C ASP A 314 -9.88 29.67 17.12
N ARG A 315 -9.41 29.68 15.87
CA ARG A 315 -8.22 30.45 15.47
C ARG A 315 -8.55 31.92 15.20
N GLN A 316 -9.77 32.24 14.77
CA GLN A 316 -10.18 33.62 14.48
C GLN A 316 -10.50 34.42 15.74
N GLU A 317 -11.06 33.81 16.79
CA GLU A 317 -11.35 34.54 18.04
C GLU A 317 -10.08 35.12 18.70
N ASN A 318 -8.90 34.57 18.40
CA ASN A 318 -7.63 35.08 18.91
C ASN A 318 -6.95 36.13 18.00
N GLY A 319 -7.38 36.29 16.74
CA GLY A 319 -6.55 36.87 15.68
C GLY A 319 -6.47 38.40 15.61
N ASP A 320 -7.56 39.14 15.80
CA ASP A 320 -7.54 40.54 15.34
C ASP A 320 -7.42 41.57 16.47
N ARG A 321 -7.91 41.28 17.68
CA ARG A 321 -7.83 42.21 18.82
C ARG A 321 -7.00 41.67 19.97
N GLU A 322 -7.10 40.37 20.23
CA GLU A 322 -6.34 39.74 21.30
C GLU A 322 -4.88 39.50 20.92
N GLU A 323 -4.55 39.20 19.65
CA GLU A 323 -3.16 39.11 19.17
C GLU A 323 -2.45 40.48 19.11
N LEU A 324 -3.17 41.57 18.76
CA LEU A 324 -2.66 42.95 18.85
C LEU A 324 -2.42 43.40 20.31
N LEU A 325 -3.29 42.99 21.23
CA LEU A 325 -3.11 43.28 22.66
C LEU A 325 -2.02 42.40 23.29
N LYS A 326 -1.96 41.11 22.94
CA LYS A 326 -0.91 40.17 23.38
C LYS A 326 0.45 40.55 22.81
N SER A 327 0.54 41.06 21.58
CA SER A 327 1.80 41.61 21.03
C SER A 327 2.19 42.90 21.76
N SER A 328 1.26 43.81 22.02
CA SER A 328 1.53 45.01 22.84
C SER A 328 1.99 44.67 24.26
N GLU A 329 1.37 43.68 24.91
CA GLU A 329 1.75 43.22 26.25
C GLU A 329 3.05 42.43 26.25
N ALA A 330 3.30 41.59 25.24
CA ALA A 330 4.55 40.88 25.06
C ALA A 330 5.72 41.85 24.77
N ASP A 331 5.49 42.89 23.97
CA ASP A 331 6.47 43.94 23.69
C ASP A 331 6.77 44.75 24.95
N LYS A 332 5.75 45.13 25.73
CA LYS A 332 5.92 45.77 27.04
C LYS A 332 6.63 44.87 28.04
N LEU A 333 6.32 43.58 28.07
CA LEU A 333 7.01 42.60 28.91
C LEU A 333 8.47 42.46 28.52
N GLN A 334 8.77 42.38 27.22
CA GLN A 334 10.15 42.37 26.72
C GLN A 334 10.88 43.66 27.09
N GLN A 335 10.23 44.82 26.98
CA GLN A 335 10.79 46.10 27.39
C GLN A 335 11.09 46.12 28.89
N HIS A 336 10.12 45.79 29.75
CA HIS A 336 10.30 45.71 31.20
C HIS A 336 11.36 44.67 31.61
N LEU A 337 11.49 43.57 30.88
CA LEU A 337 12.52 42.56 31.10
C LEU A 337 13.91 43.10 30.75
N ARG A 338 14.09 43.76 29.60
CA ARG A 338 15.35 44.42 29.22
C ARG A 338 15.76 45.46 30.25
N GLU A 339 14.80 46.28 30.65
CA GLU A 339 14.92 47.30 31.68
C GLU A 339 15.30 46.76 33.07
N ALA A 340 14.82 45.57 33.44
CA ALA A 340 15.21 44.90 34.67
C ALA A 340 16.61 44.28 34.55
N MET A 341 16.98 43.81 33.35
CA MET A 341 18.31 43.28 33.08
C MET A 341 19.40 44.37 33.09
N GLU A 342 19.09 45.63 32.76
CA GLU A 342 20.06 46.75 32.83
C GLU A 342 20.72 46.93 34.21
N GLY A 343 20.04 46.56 35.30
CA GLY A 343 20.59 46.60 36.66
C GLY A 343 21.60 45.48 36.97
N LEU A 344 21.76 44.50 36.07
CA LEU A 344 22.71 43.41 36.20
C LEU A 344 24.04 43.75 35.51
N THR A 345 25.11 43.10 35.94
CA THR A 345 26.40 43.21 35.25
C THR A 345 26.33 42.57 33.86
N HIS A 346 27.15 43.03 32.91
CA HIS A 346 27.22 42.48 31.55
C HIS A 346 27.42 40.95 31.52
N ARG A 347 28.14 40.39 32.51
CA ARG A 347 28.31 38.94 32.65
C ARG A 347 27.04 38.22 33.11
N GLU A 348 26.26 38.81 34.00
CA GLU A 348 24.98 38.26 34.47
C GLU A 348 23.92 38.29 33.36
N GLN A 349 23.83 39.40 32.61
CA GLN A 349 22.94 39.53 31.45
C GLN A 349 23.25 38.48 30.38
N ALA A 350 24.53 38.26 30.05
CA ALA A 350 24.95 37.26 29.08
C ALA A 350 24.58 35.82 29.51
N VAL A 351 24.72 35.49 30.81
CA VAL A 351 24.32 34.17 31.32
C VAL A 351 22.80 33.97 31.23
N LEU A 352 21.99 34.98 31.58
CA LEU A 352 20.53 34.86 31.55
C LEU A 352 19.98 34.84 30.12
N SER A 353 20.46 35.72 29.24
CA SER A 353 20.04 35.78 27.82
C SER A 353 20.28 34.45 27.11
N MET A 354 21.46 33.85 27.26
CA MET A 354 21.77 32.55 26.66
C MET A 354 21.03 31.39 27.33
N ARG A 355 20.82 31.45 28.66
CA ARG A 355 20.13 30.38 29.39
C ARG A 355 18.65 30.30 29.03
N PHE A 356 17.99 31.46 28.90
CA PHE A 356 16.54 31.56 28.68
C PHE A 356 16.16 31.92 27.24
N GLY A 357 17.14 32.22 26.37
CA GLY A 357 16.88 32.55 24.97
C GLY A 357 16.29 33.94 24.73
N LEU A 358 16.59 34.91 25.60
CA LEU A 358 15.92 36.21 25.63
C LEU A 358 16.18 37.10 24.41
N ASP A 359 17.26 36.84 23.67
CA ASP A 359 17.65 37.57 22.45
C ASP A 359 17.21 36.84 21.16
N GLY A 360 16.17 36.00 21.24
CA GLY A 360 15.67 35.20 20.11
C GLY A 360 16.51 33.96 19.78
N GLN A 361 17.46 33.59 20.63
CA GLN A 361 18.20 32.32 20.54
C GLN A 361 17.46 31.22 21.32
N HIS A 362 17.72 29.94 20.99
CA HIS A 362 17.17 28.84 21.78
C HIS A 362 17.81 28.78 23.19
N PRO A 363 17.02 28.43 24.23
CA PRO A 363 17.54 28.24 25.60
C PRO A 363 18.70 27.22 25.64
N SER A 364 19.84 27.63 26.18
CA SER A 364 21.05 26.78 26.25
C SER A 364 21.23 26.13 27.63
N THR A 365 21.88 24.97 27.70
CA THR A 365 22.21 24.32 28.99
C THR A 365 23.38 25.03 29.70
N LEU A 366 23.51 24.85 31.03
CA LEU A 366 24.59 25.49 31.81
C LEU A 366 25.99 25.12 31.30
N ALA A 367 26.15 23.88 30.80
CA ALA A 367 27.40 23.41 30.20
C ALA A 367 27.77 24.22 28.96
N VAL A 368 26.81 24.39 28.03
CA VAL A 368 27.00 25.13 26.77
C VAL A 368 27.27 26.62 27.04
N VAL A 369 26.56 27.21 28.00
CA VAL A 369 26.81 28.60 28.43
C VAL A 369 28.20 28.76 29.04
N GLY A 370 28.65 27.79 29.85
CA GLY A 370 29.98 27.80 30.47
C GLY A 370 31.11 27.68 29.45
N GLU A 371 30.94 26.80 28.46
CA GLU A 371 31.88 26.65 27.35
C GLU A 371 32.03 27.97 26.56
N ARG A 372 30.92 28.60 26.20
CA ARG A 372 30.91 29.86 25.42
C ARG A 372 31.51 31.04 26.20
N LEU A 373 31.31 31.09 27.52
CA LEU A 373 31.85 32.14 28.39
C LEU A 373 33.23 31.78 29.00
N LYS A 374 33.79 30.62 28.65
CA LYS A 374 35.06 30.09 29.19
C LYS A 374 35.12 30.08 30.72
N ILE A 375 34.04 29.63 31.36
CA ILE A 375 33.92 29.48 32.82
C ILE A 375 33.35 28.11 33.17
N SER A 376 33.60 27.64 34.40
CA SER A 376 33.09 26.34 34.85
C SER A 376 31.56 26.34 34.97
N LEU A 377 30.94 25.17 34.80
CA LEU A 377 29.50 24.98 34.93
C LEU A 377 28.97 25.49 36.28
N GLU A 378 29.67 25.16 37.38
CA GLU A 378 29.27 25.62 38.71
C GLU A 378 29.38 27.15 38.83
N ARG A 379 30.35 27.77 38.15
CA ARG A 379 30.45 29.22 38.12
C ARG A 379 29.28 29.86 37.36
N VAL A 380 28.84 29.30 36.25
CA VAL A 380 27.62 29.75 35.54
C VAL A 380 26.40 29.64 36.45
N ARG A 381 26.24 28.52 37.18
CA ARG A 381 25.14 28.30 38.13
C ARG A 381 25.10 29.36 39.23
N GLN A 382 26.27 29.68 39.81
CA GLN A 382 26.40 30.73 40.81
C GLN A 382 26.00 32.11 40.26
N ILE A 383 26.47 32.46 39.07
CA ILE A 383 26.14 33.74 38.40
C ILE A 383 24.62 33.80 38.10
N GLN A 384 24.02 32.72 37.60
CA GLN A 384 22.59 32.65 37.34
C GLN A 384 21.79 32.87 38.64
N LYS A 385 22.14 32.18 39.72
CA LYS A 385 21.43 32.31 41.00
C LYS A 385 21.52 33.74 41.54
N ALA A 386 22.72 34.31 41.54
CA ALA A 386 22.95 35.69 41.99
C ALA A 386 22.18 36.71 41.13
N ALA A 387 22.16 36.53 39.81
CA ALA A 387 21.42 37.39 38.89
C ALA A 387 19.89 37.32 39.13
N LEU A 388 19.34 36.11 39.32
CA LEU A 388 17.91 35.94 39.64
C LEU A 388 17.56 36.52 41.01
N GLU A 389 18.42 36.40 42.02
CA GLU A 389 18.22 37.02 43.33
C GLU A 389 18.22 38.55 43.24
N LYS A 390 19.14 39.14 42.44
CA LYS A 390 19.14 40.58 42.16
C LYS A 390 17.88 41.04 41.44
N LEU A 391 17.39 40.29 40.44
CA LEU A 391 16.15 40.60 39.75
C LEU A 391 14.93 40.52 40.68
N ARG A 392 14.92 39.59 41.65
CA ARG A 392 13.85 39.46 42.66
C ARG A 392 13.83 40.61 43.67
N LEU A 393 15.00 41.11 44.08
CA LEU A 393 15.13 42.19 45.06
C LEU A 393 15.12 43.59 44.41
N GLY A 394 15.24 43.67 43.08
CA GLY A 394 15.26 44.92 42.34
C GLY A 394 13.91 45.64 42.31
N GLY A 395 13.94 46.98 42.21
CA GLY A 395 12.73 47.82 42.20
C GLY A 395 11.73 47.50 41.07
N LYS A 396 12.18 46.85 39.99
CA LYS A 396 11.35 46.45 38.84
C LYS A 396 10.68 45.08 39.00
N ALA A 397 10.94 44.34 40.09
CA ALA A 397 10.29 43.04 40.35
C ALA A 397 8.76 43.14 40.45
N ARG A 398 8.24 44.25 41.02
CA ARG A 398 6.80 44.53 41.11
C ARG A 398 6.13 44.80 39.76
N GLN A 399 6.88 45.31 38.78
CA GLN A 399 6.37 45.53 37.43
C GLN A 399 6.26 44.20 36.69
N LEU A 400 7.26 43.33 36.81
CA LEU A 400 7.25 42.00 36.20
C LEU A 400 6.21 41.06 36.83
N SER A 401 5.86 41.23 38.12
CA SER A 401 4.81 40.42 38.75
C SER A 401 3.40 40.68 38.23
N GLN A 402 3.17 41.78 37.48
CA GLN A 402 1.87 42.07 36.87
C GLN A 402 1.56 41.17 35.66
N TYR A 403 2.57 40.46 35.15
CA TYR A 403 2.46 39.54 34.01
C TYR A 403 2.41 38.06 34.44
N ALA A 404 2.37 37.78 35.74
CA ALA A 404 2.21 36.46 36.33
C ALA A 404 0.74 36.22 36.66
#